data_AF-A0A4Y2W4N1-F1
#
_entry.id   AF-A0A4Y2W4N1-F1
#
_cell.length_a   1.000
_cell.length_b   1.000
_cell.length_c   1.000
_cell.angle_alpha   90.00
_cell.angle_beta   90.00
_cell.angle_gamma   90.00
#
_symmetry.space_group_name_H-M   'P 1'
#
loop_
_entity.id
_entity.type
_entity.pdbx_description
1 polymer ?
#
loop_
_entity_poly.entity_id
_entity_poly.type
_entity_poly.pdbx_seq_one_letter_code
_entity_poly.pdbx_strand_id
1 'polypeptide(L)'
;MEPSKKELAPRATFFQKVQKKDRQTFLQILTETFAPHDKIRRGHVEFIYAALKYMDDFGVPGDLEVYKKILDVFPKGKMIPKNLIQAEFYHFSRHQDCAIYVLDKMEYSGICPDKEMGEIIKASFGISSHVYKKYGRMMYWMPKLKNINPYMLPDPLPDDPRELAKLALKKMCIDKRTKIEDFNAEDLEDSVDKTWIVSAQAPTQQKLIEEHTEEKALYVEGPSLVWLRRVSMSYYVLCADPKIYPVVEEDED
;
A
#
# COMPACT_ATOMS: atom_id res chain seq x y z
N MET A 1 -5.77 -16.46 14.64
CA MET A 1 -7.25 -16.56 14.70
C MET A 1 -7.81 -15.22 15.16
N GLU A 2 -8.57 -14.51 14.32
CA GLU A 2 -9.16 -13.21 14.71
C GLU A 2 -10.15 -13.42 15.88
N PRO A 3 -10.13 -12.56 16.91
CA PRO A 3 -11.03 -12.66 18.05
C PRO A 3 -12.49 -12.41 17.62
N SER A 4 -13.43 -13.02 18.33
CA SER A 4 -14.86 -12.89 18.02
C SER A 4 -15.33 -11.44 18.20
N LYS A 5 -16.31 -11.00 17.40
CA LYS A 5 -16.89 -9.64 17.51
C LYS A 5 -17.33 -9.29 18.94
N LYS A 6 -17.75 -10.29 19.73
CA LYS A 6 -18.13 -10.12 21.15
C LYS A 6 -16.94 -9.82 22.06
N GLU A 7 -15.77 -10.38 21.78
CA GLU A 7 -14.53 -10.15 22.55
C GLU A 7 -13.93 -8.77 22.24
N LEU A 8 -14.15 -8.26 21.01
CA LEU A 8 -13.69 -6.95 20.54
C LEU A 8 -14.57 -5.78 21.00
N ALA A 9 -15.87 -6.01 21.20
CA ALA A 9 -16.86 -4.98 21.51
C ALA A 9 -16.48 -4.04 22.68
N PRO A 10 -16.05 -4.52 23.87
CA PRO A 10 -15.78 -3.62 25.00
C PRO A 10 -14.59 -2.69 24.74
N ARG A 11 -13.65 -3.10 23.88
CA ARG A 11 -12.44 -2.32 23.58
C ARG A 11 -12.60 -1.41 22.37
N ALA A 12 -13.48 -1.78 21.45
CA ALA A 12 -13.89 -0.91 20.35
C ALA A 12 -14.52 0.40 20.85
N THR A 13 -15.17 0.38 22.02
CA THR A 13 -15.82 1.55 22.61
C THR A 13 -14.85 2.70 22.90
N PHE A 14 -13.57 2.43 23.19
CA PHE A 14 -12.57 3.49 23.40
C PHE A 14 -12.33 4.32 22.14
N PHE A 15 -12.34 3.68 20.97
CA PHE A 15 -12.13 4.34 19.68
C PHE A 15 -13.42 4.99 19.14
N GLN A 16 -14.59 4.44 19.47
CA GLN A 16 -15.88 4.98 19.01
C GLN A 16 -16.34 6.23 19.77
N LYS A 17 -15.98 6.38 21.05
CA LYS A 17 -16.43 7.50 21.90
C LYS A 17 -15.79 8.84 21.54
N VAL A 18 -14.75 8.83 20.73
CA VAL A 18 -13.95 10.01 20.42
C VAL A 18 -14.58 10.81 19.30
N GLN A 19 -14.78 12.11 19.53
CA GLN A 19 -15.41 13.00 18.56
C GLN A 19 -14.46 13.44 17.43
N LYS A 20 -13.16 13.61 17.73
CA LYS A 20 -12.13 14.00 16.75
C LYS A 20 -11.22 12.82 16.43
N LYS A 21 -11.29 12.33 15.20
CA LYS A 21 -10.50 11.19 14.72
C LYS A 21 -9.16 11.65 14.15
N ASP A 22 -8.32 12.19 15.01
CA ASP A 22 -6.98 12.69 14.62
C ASP A 22 -5.88 11.72 15.04
N ARG A 23 -4.73 11.77 14.35
CA ARG A 23 -3.52 11.00 14.68
C ARG A 23 -3.14 11.10 16.16
N GLN A 24 -3.14 12.31 16.70
CA GLN A 24 -2.73 12.58 18.09
C GLN A 24 -3.68 11.92 19.08
N THR A 25 -4.98 11.95 18.80
CA THR A 25 -5.99 11.32 19.64
C THR A 25 -5.83 9.81 19.65
N PHE A 26 -5.49 9.20 18.50
CA PHE A 26 -5.19 7.77 18.44
C PHE A 26 -4.00 7.39 19.34
N LEU A 27 -2.90 8.16 19.28
CA LEU A 27 -1.72 7.94 20.12
C LEU A 27 -2.00 8.16 21.62
N GLN A 28 -2.85 9.12 21.96
CA GLN A 28 -3.34 9.34 23.32
C GLN A 28 -4.10 8.12 23.83
N ILE A 29 -5.07 7.60 23.06
CA ILE A 29 -5.84 6.40 23.45
C ILE A 29 -4.91 5.22 23.73
N LEU A 30 -3.92 4.97 22.87
CA LEU A 30 -2.95 3.88 23.08
C LEU A 30 -2.16 4.05 24.38
N THR A 31 -1.74 5.28 24.68
CA THR A 31 -0.91 5.60 25.85
C THR A 31 -1.71 5.59 27.15
N GLU A 32 -2.92 6.14 27.14
CA GLU A 32 -3.81 6.24 28.31
C GLU A 32 -4.41 4.90 28.70
N THR A 33 -4.83 4.10 27.71
CA THR A 33 -5.49 2.81 27.98
C THR A 33 -4.50 1.76 28.53
N PHE A 34 -3.22 1.86 28.18
CA PHE A 34 -2.17 0.90 28.59
C PHE A 34 -0.98 1.55 29.30
N ALA A 35 -1.23 2.68 29.98
CA ALA A 35 -0.22 3.33 30.80
C ALA A 35 0.42 2.33 31.77
N PRO A 36 1.72 2.49 32.11
CA PRO A 36 2.53 1.51 32.86
C PRO A 36 2.03 1.19 34.28
N HIS A 37 0.94 1.82 34.74
CA HIS A 37 0.43 1.72 36.11
C HIS A 37 -0.58 0.58 36.32
N ASP A 38 -1.11 -0.04 35.25
CA ASP A 38 -2.19 -1.00 35.41
C ASP A 38 -1.67 -2.45 35.60
N LYS A 39 -1.88 -2.98 36.81
CA LYS A 39 -1.33 -4.25 37.29
C LYS A 39 -2.00 -5.50 36.68
N ILE A 40 -3.10 -5.35 35.94
CA ILE A 40 -3.87 -6.46 35.39
C ILE A 40 -3.89 -6.37 33.85
N ARG A 41 -2.79 -6.78 33.23
CA ARG A 41 -2.57 -6.83 31.76
C ARG A 41 -3.45 -7.88 31.05
N ARG A 42 -4.77 -7.82 31.17
CA ARG A 42 -5.69 -8.75 30.50
C ARG A 42 -6.21 -8.17 29.19
N GLY A 43 -6.06 -8.96 28.14
CA GLY A 43 -6.56 -8.74 26.77
C GLY A 43 -5.99 -7.54 26.00
N HIS A 44 -4.70 -7.32 26.12
CA HIS A 44 -3.96 -6.52 25.15
C HIS A 44 -4.19 -7.01 23.70
N VAL A 45 -4.39 -8.33 23.49
CA VAL A 45 -4.67 -8.90 22.16
C VAL A 45 -5.92 -8.30 21.53
N GLU A 46 -7.07 -8.34 22.22
CA GLU A 46 -8.30 -7.84 21.62
C GLU A 46 -8.33 -6.30 21.58
N PHE A 47 -7.51 -5.63 22.40
CA PHE A 47 -7.30 -4.18 22.25
C PHE A 47 -6.55 -3.87 20.95
N ILE A 48 -5.47 -4.59 20.69
CA ILE A 48 -4.66 -4.41 19.47
C ILE A 48 -5.50 -4.67 18.23
N TYR A 49 -6.28 -5.74 18.20
CA TYR A 49 -7.21 -6.00 17.08
C TYR A 49 -8.26 -4.89 16.92
N ALA A 50 -8.80 -4.35 18.02
CA ALA A 50 -9.70 -3.21 17.94
C ALA A 50 -8.98 -1.96 17.40
N ALA A 51 -7.77 -1.66 17.88
CA ALA A 51 -6.96 -0.55 17.43
C ALA A 51 -6.67 -0.63 15.93
N LEU A 52 -6.22 -1.80 15.44
CA LEU A 52 -5.94 -2.05 14.03
C LEU A 52 -7.18 -1.85 13.15
N LYS A 53 -8.38 -2.22 13.63
CA LYS A 53 -9.63 -2.04 12.88
C LYS A 53 -9.98 -0.56 12.70
N TYR A 54 -9.69 0.29 13.68
CA TYR A 54 -9.97 1.72 13.63
C TYR A 54 -8.81 2.55 13.11
N MET A 55 -7.70 1.97 12.62
CA MET A 55 -6.59 2.78 12.08
C MET A 55 -7.00 3.57 10.84
N ASP A 56 -7.80 2.98 9.95
CA ASP A 56 -8.26 3.62 8.72
C ASP A 56 -9.17 4.82 9.03
N ASP A 57 -10.05 4.67 10.02
CA ASP A 57 -10.95 5.71 10.52
C ASP A 57 -10.22 6.97 11.03
N PHE A 58 -9.01 6.81 11.55
CA PHE A 58 -8.19 7.89 12.10
C PHE A 58 -7.12 8.37 11.09
N GLY A 59 -7.09 7.81 9.87
CA GLY A 59 -6.12 8.19 8.85
C GLY A 59 -4.66 7.86 9.22
N VAL A 60 -4.44 6.89 10.11
CA VAL A 60 -3.10 6.49 10.58
C VAL A 60 -2.53 5.18 10.01
N PRO A 61 -3.04 4.54 8.93
CA PRO A 61 -2.48 3.27 8.45
C PRO A 61 -1.05 3.42 7.93
N GLY A 62 -0.61 4.63 7.60
CA GLY A 62 0.73 4.96 7.08
C GLY A 62 1.78 5.31 8.14
N ASP A 63 1.42 5.36 9.42
CA ASP A 63 2.29 5.90 10.47
C ASP A 63 3.05 4.83 11.26
N LEU A 64 4.38 4.83 11.11
CA LEU A 64 5.27 3.91 11.79
C LEU A 64 5.24 4.05 13.33
N GLU A 65 5.07 5.27 13.86
CA GLU A 65 5.08 5.49 15.30
C GLU A 65 3.86 4.85 15.98
N VAL A 66 2.71 4.86 15.30
CA VAL A 66 1.50 4.19 15.76
C VAL A 66 1.74 2.69 15.88
N TYR A 67 2.35 2.05 14.87
CA TYR A 67 2.67 0.62 14.95
C TYR A 67 3.66 0.29 16.08
N LYS A 68 4.67 1.16 16.31
CA LYS A 68 5.59 1.00 17.46
C LYS A 68 4.83 1.02 18.78
N LYS A 69 3.92 1.98 18.97
CA LYS A 69 3.10 2.10 20.19
C LYS A 69 2.15 0.93 20.37
N ILE A 70 1.53 0.43 19.30
CA ILE A 70 0.68 -0.77 19.34
C ILE A 70 1.49 -2.00 19.81
N LEU A 71 2.71 -2.17 19.30
CA LEU A 71 3.58 -3.27 19.71
C LEU A 71 4.09 -3.11 21.15
N ASP A 72 4.27 -1.89 21.64
CA ASP A 72 4.71 -1.61 23.02
C ASP A 72 3.65 -1.96 24.08
N VAL A 73 2.39 -2.18 23.66
CA VAL A 73 1.31 -2.69 24.54
C VAL A 73 1.60 -4.12 25.03
N PHE A 74 2.40 -4.89 24.30
CA PHE A 74 2.75 -6.25 24.70
C PHE A 74 3.63 -6.27 25.97
N PRO A 75 3.41 -7.23 26.89
CA PRO A 75 4.20 -7.33 28.11
C PRO A 75 5.65 -7.75 27.80
N LYS A 76 6.60 -6.85 28.08
CA LYS A 76 8.05 -7.13 27.97
C LYS A 76 8.48 -8.25 28.92
N GLY A 77 9.35 -9.13 28.45
CA GLY A 77 10.00 -10.21 29.21
C GLY A 77 9.17 -11.48 29.41
N LYS A 78 7.86 -11.37 29.67
CA LYS A 78 7.03 -12.53 30.07
C LYS A 78 6.89 -13.60 28.98
N MET A 79 6.93 -13.20 27.72
CA MET A 79 6.67 -14.09 26.58
C MET A 79 7.96 -14.57 25.88
N ILE A 80 9.12 -14.30 26.47
CA ILE A 80 10.41 -14.73 25.93
C ILE A 80 10.58 -16.24 26.19
N PRO A 81 10.80 -17.07 25.15
CA PRO A 81 11.03 -18.50 25.33
C PRO A 81 12.35 -18.73 26.08
N LYS A 82 12.33 -19.62 27.09
CA LYS A 82 13.52 -19.95 27.88
C LYS A 82 14.31 -21.14 27.31
N ASN A 83 13.61 -22.04 26.62
CA ASN A 83 14.17 -23.29 26.11
C ASN A 83 13.96 -23.42 24.60
N LEU A 84 14.80 -24.22 23.92
CA LEU A 84 14.69 -24.49 22.49
C LEU A 84 13.33 -25.08 22.10
N ILE A 85 12.77 -25.96 22.93
CA ILE A 85 11.43 -26.53 22.71
C ILE A 85 10.36 -25.43 22.73
N GLN A 86 10.43 -24.48 23.66
CA GLN A 86 9.46 -23.36 23.70
C GLN A 86 9.62 -22.45 22.48
N ALA A 87 10.86 -22.23 22.04
CA ALA A 87 11.14 -21.43 20.84
C ALA A 87 10.56 -22.09 19.58
N GLU A 88 10.64 -23.42 19.47
CA GLU A 88 10.17 -24.15 18.29
C GLU A 88 8.65 -24.39 18.30
N PHE A 89 8.05 -24.67 19.47
CA PHE A 89 6.61 -24.96 19.61
C PHE A 89 5.73 -23.71 19.84
N TYR A 90 6.09 -22.57 19.24
CA TYR A 90 5.20 -21.40 19.14
C TYR A 90 4.66 -20.89 20.51
N HIS A 91 5.57 -20.61 21.45
CA HIS A 91 5.24 -20.15 22.82
C HIS A 91 4.34 -18.90 22.84
N PHE A 92 3.20 -18.94 23.54
CA PHE A 92 2.17 -17.88 23.50
C PHE A 92 1.61 -17.60 22.10
N SER A 93 1.11 -18.65 21.45
CA SER A 93 0.59 -18.63 20.08
C SER A 93 -0.34 -17.45 19.75
N ARG A 94 -1.37 -17.24 20.58
CA ARG A 94 -2.38 -16.17 20.37
C ARG A 94 -1.78 -14.76 20.32
N HIS A 95 -0.68 -14.53 21.05
CA HIS A 95 -0.01 -13.24 21.14
C HIS A 95 0.96 -13.06 19.96
N GLN A 96 1.68 -14.12 19.59
CA GLN A 96 2.52 -14.12 18.39
C GLN A 96 1.69 -13.92 17.12
N ASP A 97 0.55 -14.59 16.98
CA ASP A 97 -0.40 -14.39 15.89
C ASP A 97 -0.84 -12.91 15.80
N CYS A 98 -1.19 -12.31 16.94
CA CYS A 98 -1.61 -10.91 17.00
C CYS A 98 -0.48 -9.97 16.56
N ALA A 99 0.75 -10.19 17.04
CA ALA A 99 1.89 -9.37 16.66
C ALA A 99 2.29 -9.57 15.19
N ILE A 100 2.18 -10.79 14.66
CA ILE A 100 2.35 -11.07 13.23
C ILE A 100 1.30 -10.34 12.42
N TYR A 101 0.04 -10.33 12.85
CA TYR A 101 -1.03 -9.61 12.19
C TYR A 101 -0.79 -8.08 12.18
N VAL A 102 -0.23 -7.51 13.26
CA VAL A 102 0.23 -6.11 13.26
C VAL A 102 1.29 -5.88 12.19
N LEU A 103 2.29 -6.76 12.10
CA LEU A 103 3.35 -6.68 11.09
C LEU A 103 2.81 -6.91 9.67
N ASP A 104 1.84 -7.79 9.47
CA ASP A 104 1.16 -8.00 8.18
C ASP A 104 0.44 -6.72 7.76
N LYS A 105 -0.32 -6.10 8.67
CA LYS A 105 -1.00 -4.81 8.40
C LYS A 105 -0.01 -3.70 8.05
N MET A 106 1.11 -3.62 8.75
CA MET A 106 2.19 -2.68 8.43
C MET A 106 2.79 -2.95 7.04
N GLU A 107 2.97 -4.22 6.67
CA GLU A 107 3.45 -4.65 5.36
C GLU A 107 2.48 -4.27 4.24
N TYR A 108 1.18 -4.51 4.42
CA TYR A 108 0.13 -4.07 3.48
C TYR A 108 0.08 -2.55 3.34
N SER A 109 0.40 -1.82 4.42
CA SER A 109 0.57 -0.38 4.38
C SER A 109 1.89 0.07 3.72
N GLY A 110 2.78 -0.84 3.31
CA GLY A 110 4.04 -0.49 2.68
C GLY A 110 5.03 0.22 3.60
N ILE A 111 4.84 0.13 4.92
CA ILE A 111 5.72 0.76 5.91
C ILE A 111 6.88 -0.18 6.20
N CYS A 112 8.10 0.32 6.02
CA CYS A 112 9.30 -0.43 6.38
C CYS A 112 9.50 -0.39 7.90
N PRO A 113 9.82 -1.54 8.54
CA PRO A 113 10.17 -1.55 9.95
C PRO A 113 11.45 -0.76 10.27
N ASP A 114 11.55 -0.29 11.51
CA ASP A 114 12.74 0.34 12.08
C ASP A 114 13.47 -0.57 13.07
N LYS A 115 14.75 -0.27 13.32
CA LYS A 115 15.54 -0.93 14.37
C LYS A 115 14.88 -0.90 15.75
N GLU A 116 14.27 0.23 16.11
CA GLU A 116 13.55 0.40 17.38
C GLU A 116 12.38 -0.59 17.52
N MET A 117 11.65 -0.82 16.43
CA MET A 117 10.58 -1.82 16.41
C MET A 117 11.13 -3.23 16.65
N GLY A 118 12.30 -3.53 16.08
CA GLY A 118 13.02 -4.78 16.34
C GLY A 118 13.36 -4.96 17.82
N GLU A 119 13.82 -3.90 18.50
CA GLU A 119 14.10 -3.95 19.94
C GLU A 119 12.83 -4.14 20.79
N ILE A 120 11.71 -3.51 20.42
CA ILE A 120 10.40 -3.73 21.08
C ILE A 120 9.95 -5.19 20.95
N ILE A 121 10.05 -5.75 19.73
CA ILE A 121 9.68 -7.15 19.47
C ILE A 121 10.60 -8.10 20.23
N LYS A 122 11.91 -7.84 20.23
CA LYS A 122 12.91 -8.62 20.95
C LYS A 122 12.67 -8.57 22.46
N ALA A 123 12.34 -7.41 23.03
CA ALA A 123 12.01 -7.28 24.45
C ALA A 123 10.70 -7.99 24.83
N SER A 124 9.75 -8.10 23.89
CA SER A 124 8.44 -8.72 24.15
C SER A 124 8.44 -10.23 23.96
N PHE A 125 8.95 -10.72 22.82
CA PHE A 125 8.86 -12.13 22.40
C PHE A 125 10.22 -12.83 22.26
N GLY A 126 11.33 -12.10 22.23
CA GLY A 126 12.68 -12.64 22.01
C GLY A 126 13.03 -12.88 20.53
N ILE A 127 14.32 -13.12 20.28
CA ILE A 127 14.91 -13.26 18.92
C ILE A 127 14.42 -14.53 18.21
N SER A 128 14.18 -15.61 18.95
CA SER A 128 13.77 -16.89 18.39
C SER A 128 12.27 -16.96 18.04
N SER A 129 11.49 -15.94 18.40
CA SER A 129 10.05 -15.88 18.11
C SER A 129 9.75 -15.79 16.62
N HIS A 130 8.57 -16.28 16.21
CA HIS A 130 8.12 -16.17 14.82
C HIS A 130 7.85 -14.71 14.42
N VAL A 131 7.48 -13.88 15.40
CA VAL A 131 7.32 -12.42 15.24
C VAL A 131 8.65 -11.79 14.82
N TYR A 132 9.75 -12.09 15.53
CA TYR A 132 11.07 -11.57 15.20
C TYR A 132 11.57 -12.11 13.85
N LYS A 133 11.32 -13.39 13.55
CA LYS A 133 11.63 -13.97 12.23
C LYS A 133 10.88 -13.24 11.10
N LYS A 134 9.60 -12.86 11.30
CA LYS A 134 8.84 -12.06 10.33
C LYS A 134 9.43 -10.66 10.17
N TYR A 135 9.68 -9.96 11.27
CA TYR A 135 10.36 -8.66 11.26
C TYR A 135 11.69 -8.73 10.49
N GLY A 136 12.49 -9.76 10.71
CA GLY A 136 13.75 -9.98 9.98
C GLY A 136 13.56 -10.12 8.48
N ARG A 137 12.54 -10.87 8.03
CA ARG A 137 12.19 -10.98 6.60
C ARG A 137 11.75 -9.64 6.02
N MET A 138 10.92 -8.89 6.73
CA MET A 138 10.48 -7.55 6.31
C MET A 138 11.67 -6.58 6.19
N MET A 139 12.53 -6.54 7.21
CA MET A 139 13.76 -5.72 7.21
C MET A 139 14.72 -6.08 6.08
N TYR A 140 14.76 -7.35 5.68
CA TYR A 140 15.63 -7.79 4.58
C TYR A 140 15.04 -7.44 3.21
N TRP A 141 13.76 -7.73 2.99
CA TRP A 141 13.12 -7.61 1.67
C TRP A 141 12.57 -6.22 1.37
N MET A 142 11.87 -5.58 2.31
CA MET A 142 11.17 -4.32 2.04
C MET A 142 12.11 -3.20 1.59
N PRO A 143 13.28 -2.96 2.23
CA PRO A 143 14.20 -1.91 1.78
C PRO A 143 14.77 -2.17 0.38
N LYS A 144 14.96 -3.44 0.01
CA LYS A 144 15.45 -3.83 -1.32
C LYS A 144 14.41 -3.61 -2.41
N LEU A 145 13.15 -3.88 -2.09
CA LEU A 145 12.03 -3.76 -3.04
C LEU A 145 11.48 -2.33 -3.13
N LYS A 146 11.71 -1.48 -2.11
CA LYS A 146 11.15 -0.12 -2.05
C LYS A 146 11.47 0.73 -3.27
N ASN A 147 12.69 0.61 -3.80
CA ASN A 147 13.19 1.43 -4.92
C ASN A 147 13.52 0.59 -6.17
N ILE A 148 12.94 -0.61 -6.32
CA ILE A 148 13.24 -1.48 -7.47
C ILE A 148 12.65 -0.93 -8.78
N ASN A 149 11.55 -0.17 -8.69
CA ASN A 149 10.92 0.44 -9.84
C ASN A 149 11.71 1.68 -10.29
N PRO A 150 12.24 1.72 -11.53
CA PRO A 150 12.99 2.88 -12.03
C PRO A 150 12.13 4.15 -12.16
N TYR A 151 10.81 4.00 -12.30
CA TYR A 151 9.86 5.11 -12.43
C TYR A 151 9.15 5.36 -11.10
N MET A 152 9.85 6.02 -10.19
CA MET A 152 9.34 6.36 -8.86
C MET A 152 8.16 7.35 -8.96
N LEU A 153 7.13 7.08 -8.16
CA LEU A 153 5.95 7.95 -8.03
C LEU A 153 6.08 8.84 -6.79
N PRO A 154 5.50 10.06 -6.82
CA PRO A 154 5.48 10.94 -5.65
C PRO A 154 4.83 10.25 -4.44
N ASP A 155 5.22 10.70 -3.25
CA ASP A 155 4.73 10.23 -1.95
C ASP A 155 4.45 11.44 -1.04
N PRO A 156 3.19 11.81 -0.76
CA PRO A 156 1.94 11.16 -1.17
C PRO A 156 1.63 11.34 -2.68
N LEU A 157 0.69 10.54 -3.19
CA LEU A 157 0.14 10.75 -4.53
C LEU A 157 -0.77 11.98 -4.55
N PRO A 158 -0.88 12.69 -5.70
CA PRO A 158 -1.90 13.72 -5.88
C PRO A 158 -3.31 13.15 -5.76
N ASP A 159 -4.23 13.94 -5.19
CA ASP A 159 -5.64 13.57 -5.07
C ASP A 159 -6.42 13.82 -6.37
N ASP A 160 -5.93 14.69 -7.26
CA ASP A 160 -6.60 15.02 -8.52
C ASP A 160 -6.51 13.87 -9.54
N PRO A 161 -7.64 13.32 -10.01
CA PRO A 161 -7.66 12.25 -11.01
C PRO A 161 -6.94 12.60 -12.33
N ARG A 162 -6.95 13.87 -12.74
CA ARG A 162 -6.29 14.31 -13.99
C ARG A 162 -4.78 14.22 -13.88
N GLU A 163 -4.22 14.70 -12.77
CA GLU A 163 -2.79 14.58 -12.48
C GLU A 163 -2.36 13.11 -12.32
N LEU A 164 -3.19 12.29 -11.69
CA LEU A 164 -2.96 10.84 -11.60
C LEU A 164 -2.91 10.19 -12.99
N ALA A 165 -3.83 10.54 -13.90
CA ALA A 165 -3.81 10.03 -15.28
C ALA A 165 -2.51 10.43 -16.00
N LYS A 166 -2.06 11.68 -15.86
CA LYS A 166 -0.78 12.16 -16.42
C LYS A 166 0.41 11.37 -15.86
N LEU A 167 0.41 11.08 -14.56
CA LEU A 167 1.44 10.24 -13.93
C LEU A 167 1.41 8.79 -14.40
N ALA A 168 0.22 8.20 -14.59
CA ALA A 168 0.05 6.85 -15.13
C ALA A 168 0.63 6.75 -16.55
N LEU A 169 0.25 7.68 -17.43
CA LEU A 169 0.76 7.70 -18.80
C LEU A 169 2.27 7.91 -18.84
N LYS A 170 2.82 8.83 -18.03
CA LYS A 170 4.26 9.03 -17.91
C LYS A 170 5.01 7.78 -17.42
N LYS A 171 4.37 6.95 -16.60
CA LYS A 171 4.94 5.69 -16.12
C LYS A 171 4.88 4.57 -17.17
N MET A 172 3.80 4.52 -17.97
CA MET A 172 3.62 3.51 -19.02
C MET A 172 4.46 3.83 -20.26
N CYS A 173 4.52 5.10 -20.65
CA CYS A 173 5.28 5.57 -21.80
C CYS A 173 6.75 5.79 -21.42
N ILE A 174 7.61 4.85 -21.80
CA ILE A 174 9.05 4.88 -21.51
C ILE A 174 9.78 5.97 -22.32
N ASP A 175 9.29 6.28 -23.53
CA ASP A 175 9.94 7.26 -24.41
C ASP A 175 9.80 8.68 -23.85
N LYS A 176 10.95 9.34 -23.63
CA LYS A 176 11.03 10.72 -23.13
C LYS A 176 10.48 11.75 -24.11
N ARG A 177 10.36 11.41 -25.40
CA ARG A 177 9.80 12.28 -26.44
C ARG A 177 8.28 12.21 -26.51
N THR A 178 7.66 11.32 -25.74
CA THR A 178 6.20 11.21 -25.64
C THR A 178 5.59 12.53 -25.21
N LYS A 179 4.63 13.02 -25.99
CA LYS A 179 3.83 14.18 -25.62
C LYS A 179 2.58 13.70 -24.88
N ILE A 180 2.29 14.34 -23.76
CA ILE A 180 1.07 14.10 -22.98
C ILE A 180 0.15 15.29 -23.21
N GLU A 181 -1.05 15.02 -23.71
CA GLU A 181 -2.05 16.02 -24.08
C GLU A 181 -3.33 15.79 -23.27
N ASP A 182 -3.99 16.90 -22.91
CA ASP A 182 -5.18 16.92 -22.07
C ASP A 182 -6.34 17.45 -22.91
N PHE A 183 -7.33 16.61 -23.17
CA PHE A 183 -8.50 16.92 -23.98
C PHE A 183 -9.72 17.08 -23.07
N ASN A 184 -10.40 18.21 -23.16
CA ASN A 184 -11.67 18.43 -22.46
C ASN A 184 -12.82 18.30 -23.44
N ALA A 185 -13.86 17.57 -23.04
CA ALA A 185 -15.07 17.45 -23.85
C ALA A 185 -15.87 18.76 -23.89
N GLU A 186 -15.60 19.72 -23.01
CA GLU A 186 -16.20 21.07 -23.07
C GLU A 186 -15.80 21.85 -24.32
N ASP A 187 -14.68 21.50 -24.95
CA ASP A 187 -14.21 22.15 -26.18
C ASP A 187 -15.01 21.68 -27.43
N LEU A 188 -15.87 20.68 -27.28
CA LEU A 188 -16.72 20.14 -28.35
C LEU A 188 -18.14 20.69 -28.24
N GLU A 189 -18.64 21.28 -29.33
CA GLU A 189 -19.98 21.89 -29.38
C GLU A 189 -21.12 20.89 -29.11
N ASP A 190 -20.91 19.60 -29.45
CA ASP A 190 -21.91 18.53 -29.34
C ASP A 190 -21.83 17.75 -28.01
N SER A 191 -21.00 18.17 -27.06
CA SER A 191 -20.80 17.41 -25.83
C SER A 191 -21.92 17.63 -24.80
N VAL A 192 -22.64 16.56 -24.48
CA VAL A 192 -23.64 16.54 -23.41
C VAL A 192 -22.98 16.42 -22.02
N ASP A 193 -21.84 15.71 -21.95
CA ASP A 193 -21.14 15.40 -20.70
C ASP A 193 -19.76 16.05 -20.62
N LYS A 194 -19.51 16.76 -19.51
CA LYS A 194 -18.25 17.45 -19.23
C LYS A 194 -17.16 16.47 -18.76
N THR A 195 -16.66 15.66 -19.68
CA THR A 195 -15.60 14.66 -19.45
C THR A 195 -14.22 15.18 -19.89
N TRP A 196 -13.17 14.46 -19.52
CA TRP A 196 -11.80 14.76 -19.89
C TRP A 196 -11.06 13.47 -20.23
N ILE A 197 -10.12 13.55 -21.17
CA ILE A 197 -9.26 12.44 -21.59
C ILE A 197 -7.83 12.93 -21.62
N VAL A 198 -6.92 12.21 -20.96
CA VAL A 198 -5.49 12.44 -21.12
C VAL A 198 -4.95 11.40 -22.08
N SER A 199 -4.26 11.85 -23.13
CA SER A 199 -3.62 11.00 -24.13
C SER A 199 -2.10 11.11 -24.00
N ALA A 200 -1.40 10.04 -24.34
CA ALA A 200 0.05 10.06 -24.48
C ALA A 200 0.46 9.33 -25.74
N GLN A 201 1.24 10.00 -26.59
CA GLN A 201 1.69 9.46 -27.86
C GLN A 201 3.18 9.74 -28.07
N ALA A 202 3.93 8.71 -28.43
CA ALA A 202 5.30 8.83 -28.88
C ALA A 202 5.35 9.39 -30.32
N PRO A 203 6.45 10.05 -30.75
CA PRO A 203 6.54 10.60 -32.10
C PRO A 203 6.35 9.55 -33.21
N THR A 204 6.73 8.30 -32.98
CA THR A 204 6.49 7.19 -33.90
C THR A 204 5.01 6.85 -34.00
N GLN A 205 4.28 6.90 -32.88
CA GLN A 205 2.83 6.65 -32.85
C GLN A 205 2.07 7.78 -33.54
N GLN A 206 2.49 9.04 -33.36
CA GLN A 206 1.91 10.18 -34.08
C GLN A 206 2.01 10.00 -35.59
N LYS A 207 3.22 9.64 -36.09
CA LYS A 207 3.42 9.33 -37.52
C LYS A 207 2.54 8.18 -38.02
N LEU A 208 2.37 7.13 -37.21
CA LEU A 208 1.53 6.00 -37.59
C LEU A 208 0.06 6.41 -37.77
N ILE A 209 -0.43 7.33 -36.94
CA ILE A 209 -1.78 7.90 -37.04
C ILE A 209 -1.88 8.81 -38.26
N GLU A 210 -0.88 9.66 -38.52
CA GLU A 210 -0.84 10.54 -39.71
C GLU A 210 -0.82 9.74 -41.03
N GLU A 211 -0.13 8.60 -41.05
CA GLU A 211 -0.08 7.69 -42.21
C GLU A 211 -1.31 6.76 -42.32
N HIS A 212 -2.22 6.77 -41.34
CA HIS A 212 -3.36 5.86 -41.32
C HIS A 212 -4.47 6.36 -42.25
N THR A 213 -4.92 5.49 -43.16
CA THR A 213 -5.97 5.83 -44.14
C THR A 213 -7.34 5.85 -43.48
N GLU A 214 -8.17 6.85 -43.83
CA GLU A 214 -9.55 7.00 -43.31
C GLU A 214 -10.46 5.78 -43.60
N GLU A 215 -10.14 4.99 -44.62
CA GLU A 215 -10.88 3.78 -45.00
C GLU A 215 -10.75 2.64 -43.98
N LYS A 216 -9.70 2.65 -43.14
CA LYS A 216 -9.44 1.58 -42.18
C LYS A 216 -9.88 1.99 -40.78
N ALA A 217 -10.67 1.14 -40.14
CA ALA A 217 -11.17 1.39 -38.80
C ALA A 217 -10.03 1.40 -37.75
N LEU A 218 -10.22 2.21 -36.71
CA LEU A 218 -9.43 2.18 -35.48
C LEU A 218 -10.28 1.54 -34.38
N TYR A 219 -9.64 0.73 -33.56
CA TYR A 219 -10.29 0.02 -32.45
C TYR A 219 -9.82 0.62 -31.13
N VAL A 220 -10.75 0.79 -30.19
CA VAL A 220 -10.44 1.18 -28.81
C VAL A 220 -10.48 -0.08 -27.96
N GLU A 221 -9.30 -0.55 -27.56
CA GLU A 221 -9.14 -1.73 -26.71
C GLU A 221 -9.13 -1.32 -25.23
N GLY A 222 -9.99 -1.96 -24.43
CA GLY A 222 -10.05 -1.74 -22.98
C GLY A 222 -11.44 -2.01 -22.38
N PRO A 223 -11.63 -1.74 -21.09
CA PRO A 223 -10.68 -1.07 -20.18
C PRO A 223 -9.58 -2.01 -19.65
N SER A 224 -8.33 -1.56 -19.71
CA SER A 224 -7.18 -2.18 -19.02
C SER A 224 -6.85 -1.44 -17.73
N LEU A 225 -6.26 -2.12 -16.74
CA LEU A 225 -5.97 -1.53 -15.42
C LEU A 225 -4.49 -1.19 -15.25
N VAL A 226 -4.21 0.02 -14.77
CA VAL A 226 -2.89 0.47 -14.34
C VAL A 226 -2.92 0.82 -12.85
N TRP A 227 -1.89 0.38 -12.11
CA TRP A 227 -1.76 0.64 -10.68
C TRP A 227 -0.70 1.71 -10.39
N LEU A 228 -1.14 2.77 -9.72
CA LEU A 228 -0.34 3.83 -9.11
C LEU A 228 -0.32 3.63 -7.60
N ARG A 229 0.71 2.94 -7.09
CA ARG A 229 0.81 2.52 -5.68
C ARG A 229 -0.45 1.76 -5.23
N ARG A 230 -1.36 2.42 -4.50
CA ARG A 230 -2.61 1.85 -3.97
C ARG A 230 -3.86 2.25 -4.76
N VAL A 231 -3.71 3.13 -5.76
CA VAL A 231 -4.79 3.61 -6.61
C VAL A 231 -4.72 2.86 -7.94
N SER A 232 -5.86 2.38 -8.42
CA SER A 232 -6.00 1.82 -9.77
C SER A 232 -6.74 2.80 -10.66
N MET A 233 -6.37 2.81 -11.93
CA MET A 233 -7.03 3.57 -12.99
C MET A 233 -7.24 2.68 -14.20
N SER A 234 -8.30 2.94 -14.96
CA SER A 234 -8.52 2.32 -16.25
C SER A 234 -7.87 3.16 -17.35
N TYR A 235 -7.23 2.49 -18.31
CA TYR A 235 -6.76 3.10 -19.55
C TYR A 235 -7.28 2.31 -20.74
N TYR A 236 -7.30 2.97 -21.90
CA TYR A 236 -7.68 2.40 -23.17
C TYR A 236 -6.51 2.55 -24.14
N VAL A 237 -6.39 1.61 -25.06
CA VAL A 237 -5.36 1.63 -26.11
C VAL A 237 -6.05 1.78 -27.45
N LEU A 238 -5.56 2.71 -28.27
CA LEU A 238 -6.01 2.84 -29.64
C LEU A 238 -5.16 1.92 -30.52
N CYS A 239 -5.81 0.93 -31.13
CA CYS A 239 -5.18 -0.10 -31.94
C CYS A 239 -5.70 -0.03 -33.38
N ALA A 240 -4.87 -0.43 -34.34
CA ALA A 240 -5.23 -0.59 -35.74
C ALA A 240 -4.80 -2.00 -36.21
N ASP A 241 -5.30 -2.43 -37.37
CA ASP A 241 -4.84 -3.69 -37.97
C ASP A 241 -3.32 -3.65 -38.23
N PRO A 242 -2.60 -4.76 -37.97
CA PRO A 242 -1.15 -4.79 -38.07
C PRO A 242 -0.68 -4.49 -39.50
N LYS A 243 0.23 -3.52 -39.64
CA LYS A 243 0.92 -3.26 -40.93
C LYS A 243 1.97 -4.35 -41.14
N ILE A 244 1.89 -5.05 -42.27
CA ILE A 244 2.93 -6.00 -42.69
C ILE A 244 4.07 -5.18 -43.27
N TYR A 245 5.18 -5.09 -42.52
CA TYR A 245 6.41 -4.49 -43.03
C TYR A 245 7.18 -5.53 -43.85
N PRO A 246 7.72 -5.17 -45.03
CA PRO A 246 8.62 -6.06 -45.76
C PRO A 246 9.86 -6.33 -44.91
N VAL A 247 10.35 -7.57 -44.93
CA VAL A 247 11.58 -7.97 -44.24
C VAL A 247 12.71 -7.13 -44.81
N VAL A 248 13.40 -6.39 -43.95
CA VAL A 248 14.64 -5.70 -44.33
C VAL A 248 15.67 -6.81 -44.49
N GLU A 249 16.14 -7.06 -45.72
CA GLU A 249 17.32 -7.89 -45.94
C GLU A 249 18.49 -7.16 -45.27
N GLU A 250 19.01 -7.72 -44.18
CA GLU A 250 20.27 -7.26 -43.61
C GLU A 250 21.35 -7.66 -44.61
N ASP A 251 21.92 -6.67 -45.30
CA ASP A 251 23.12 -6.88 -46.11
C ASP A 251 24.23 -7.41 -45.17
N GLU A 252 24.61 -8.68 -45.36
CA GLU A 252 25.75 -9.30 -44.66
C GLU A 252 27.05 -8.64 -45.14
N ASP A 253 27.57 -7.69 -44.37
CA ASP A 253 28.95 -7.18 -44.45
C ASP A 253 29.95 -8.08 -43.71
#